data_AF-A0A0F8YF71-F1
#
_entry.id   AF-A0A0F8YF71-F1
#
_cell.length_a   1.000
_cell.length_b   1.000
_cell.length_c   1.000
_cell.angle_alpha   90.00
_cell.angle_beta   90.00
_cell.angle_gamma   90.00
#
_symmetry.space_group_name_H-M   'P 1'
#
loop_
_entity.id
_entity.type
_entity.pdbx_description
1 polymer ?
#
loop_
_entity_poly.entity_id
_entity_poly.type
_entity_poly.pdbx_seq_one_letter_code
_entity_poly.pdbx_strand_id
1 'polypeptide(L)'
;KKRPFDTSDAGQVEDRKRASQAAEERRAKEVREVLSTRGGRAFVWRILGKCGVYHSAPEGSEAMSRFEGRRDVGIQVLKECLTSDPKVYILMQQEAADRDSEEERHG
;
A
#
# COMPACT_ATOMS: atom_id res chain seq x y z
N LYS A 1 -25.33 13.12 38.94
CA LYS A 1 -26.14 12.48 37.87
C LYS A 1 -25.33 12.51 36.57
N LYS A 2 -24.70 11.40 36.14
CA LYS A 2 -24.00 11.32 34.83
C LYS A 2 -25.07 11.20 33.75
N ARG A 3 -25.00 12.03 32.69
CA ARG A 3 -25.91 11.94 31.54
C ARG A 3 -25.64 10.63 30.78
N PRO A 4 -26.65 9.99 30.17
CA PRO A 4 -26.43 8.75 29.43
C PRO A 4 -25.55 9.03 28.21
N PHE A 5 -24.69 8.07 27.87
CA PHE A 5 -23.88 8.06 26.66
C PHE A 5 -24.83 7.82 25.48
N ASP A 6 -25.18 8.88 24.75
CA ASP A 6 -26.07 8.82 23.59
C ASP A 6 -25.30 8.27 22.38
N THR A 7 -25.54 7.01 22.05
CA THR A 7 -24.93 6.30 20.91
C THR A 7 -25.79 6.34 19.65
N SER A 8 -26.86 7.15 19.63
CA SER A 8 -27.99 6.90 18.75
C SER A 8 -28.35 8.05 17.81
N ASP A 9 -27.41 8.94 17.50
CA ASP A 9 -27.57 9.82 16.35
C ASP A 9 -27.16 9.06 15.07
N ALA A 10 -28.11 8.28 14.54
CA ALA A 10 -27.94 7.53 13.30
C ALA A 10 -27.51 8.44 12.12
N GLY A 11 -27.90 9.72 12.14
CA GLY A 11 -27.46 10.71 11.15
C GLY A 11 -25.95 10.94 11.23
N GLN A 12 -25.41 11.15 12.42
CA GLN A 12 -23.96 11.32 12.60
C GLN A 12 -23.14 10.08 12.26
N VAL A 13 -23.69 8.87 12.47
CA VAL A 13 -22.99 7.64 12.08
C VAL A 13 -22.93 7.52 10.55
N GLU A 14 -24.02 7.81 9.85
CA GLU A 14 -24.06 7.76 8.39
C GLU A 14 -23.21 8.85 7.74
N ASP A 15 -23.19 10.07 8.28
CA ASP A 15 -22.34 11.16 7.78
C ASP A 15 -20.85 10.83 7.95
N ARG A 16 -20.46 10.23 9.09
CA ARG A 16 -19.08 9.76 9.31
C ARG A 16 -18.70 8.64 8.33
N LYS A 17 -19.61 7.71 8.04
CA LYS A 17 -19.37 6.65 7.04
C LYS A 17 -19.17 7.24 5.65
N ARG A 18 -20.02 8.17 5.23
CA ARG A 18 -19.92 8.85 3.93
C ARG A 18 -18.62 9.63 3.80
N ALA A 19 -18.26 10.39 4.83
CA ALA A 19 -17.00 11.14 4.85
C ALA A 19 -15.78 10.20 4.76
N SER A 20 -15.82 9.07 5.45
CA SER A 20 -14.78 8.02 5.40
C SER A 20 -14.66 7.40 4.01
N GLN A 21 -15.78 7.02 3.39
CA GLN A 21 -15.81 6.47 2.03
C GLN A 21 -15.25 7.46 0.99
N ALA A 22 -15.66 8.73 1.07
CA ALA A 22 -15.15 9.76 0.18
C ALA A 22 -13.64 10.00 0.36
N ALA A 23 -13.12 9.88 1.59
CA ALA A 23 -11.69 9.95 1.84
C ALA A 23 -10.93 8.77 1.24
N GLU A 24 -11.50 7.57 1.34
CA GLU A 24 -10.91 6.36 0.76
C GLU A 24 -10.88 6.41 -0.78
N GLU A 25 -11.96 6.87 -1.40
CA GLU A 25 -12.01 7.02 -2.86
C GLU A 25 -11.00 8.06 -3.37
N ARG A 26 -10.83 9.17 -2.63
CA ARG A 26 -9.78 10.16 -2.94
C ARG A 26 -8.38 9.56 -2.87
N ARG A 27 -8.06 8.83 -1.79
CA ARG A 27 -6.77 8.14 -1.65
C ARG A 27 -6.54 7.15 -2.77
N ALA A 28 -7.54 6.34 -3.11
CA ALA A 28 -7.45 5.41 -4.23
C ALA A 28 -7.21 6.13 -5.58
N LYS A 29 -7.76 7.32 -5.79
CA LYS A 29 -7.51 8.14 -6.99
C LYS A 29 -6.06 8.67 -7.01
N GLU A 30 -5.57 9.19 -5.90
CA GLU A 30 -4.18 9.68 -5.78
C GLU A 30 -3.17 8.57 -6.09
N VAL A 31 -3.41 7.36 -5.56
CA VAL A 31 -2.57 6.19 -5.83
C VAL A 31 -2.64 5.77 -7.30
N ARG A 32 -3.84 5.76 -7.91
CA ARG A 32 -3.99 5.52 -9.36
C ARG A 32 -3.20 6.51 -10.20
N GLU A 33 -3.17 7.78 -9.81
CA GLU A 33 -2.39 8.81 -10.52
C GLU A 33 -0.89 8.50 -10.47
N VAL A 34 -0.34 8.13 -9.30
CA VAL A 34 1.06 7.71 -9.17
C VAL A 34 1.36 6.48 -10.04
N LEU A 35 0.46 5.49 -10.04
CA LEU A 35 0.65 4.22 -10.75
C LEU A 35 0.32 4.29 -12.26
N SER A 36 -0.18 5.42 -12.74
CA SER A 36 -0.54 5.61 -14.16
C SER A 36 0.65 5.51 -15.11
N THR A 37 1.87 5.75 -14.62
CA THR A 37 3.10 5.74 -15.41
C THR A 37 3.98 4.53 -15.09
N ARG A 38 4.75 4.05 -16.09
CA ARG A 38 5.76 3.00 -15.89
C ARG A 38 6.81 3.42 -14.85
N GLY A 39 7.21 4.70 -14.86
CA GLY A 39 8.16 5.24 -13.88
C GLY A 39 7.63 5.23 -12.44
N GLY A 40 6.38 5.61 -12.23
CA GLY A 40 5.72 5.57 -10.92
C GLY A 40 5.59 4.15 -10.40
N ARG A 41 5.16 3.22 -11.25
CA ARG A 41 5.14 1.77 -10.96
C ARG A 41 6.51 1.22 -10.58
N ALA A 42 7.55 1.56 -11.35
CA ALA A 42 8.92 1.16 -11.03
C ALA A 42 9.40 1.75 -9.69
N PHE A 43 9.03 2.99 -9.37
CA PHE A 43 9.35 3.61 -8.08
C PHE A 43 8.66 2.89 -6.92
N VAL A 44 7.36 2.65 -7.00
CA VAL A 44 6.60 1.93 -5.97
C VAL A 44 7.14 0.51 -5.79
N TRP A 45 7.43 -0.21 -6.87
CA TRP A 45 8.05 -1.55 -6.81
C TRP A 45 9.36 -1.54 -6.00
N ARG A 46 10.24 -0.56 -6.22
CA ARG A 46 11.48 -0.41 -5.44
C ARG A 46 11.21 -0.11 -3.96
N ILE A 47 10.18 0.66 -3.64
CA ILE A 47 9.79 0.92 -2.23
C ILE A 47 9.31 -0.36 -1.57
N LEU A 48 8.44 -1.15 -2.21
CA LEU A 48 7.96 -2.43 -1.70
C LEU A 48 9.13 -3.41 -1.44
N GLY A 49 10.09 -3.47 -2.38
CA GLY A 49 11.34 -4.22 -2.20
C GLY A 49 12.15 -3.74 -1.00
N LYS A 50 12.37 -2.42 -0.86
CA LYS A 50 13.07 -1.81 0.29
C LYS A 50 12.35 -2.03 1.62
N CYS A 51 11.03 -2.16 1.63
CA CYS A 51 10.26 -2.50 2.82
C CYS A 51 10.35 -3.98 3.19
N GLY A 52 10.95 -4.83 2.36
CA GLY A 52 11.07 -6.26 2.64
C GLY A 52 9.81 -7.07 2.29
N VAL A 53 8.88 -6.51 1.51
CA VAL A 53 7.61 -7.18 1.15
C VAL A 53 7.84 -8.52 0.47
N TYR A 54 8.89 -8.62 -0.34
CA TYR A 54 9.28 -9.84 -1.08
C TYR A 54 10.39 -10.65 -0.42
N HIS A 55 10.85 -10.26 0.78
CA HIS A 55 12.01 -10.87 1.44
C HIS A 55 11.59 -11.66 2.67
N SER A 56 12.39 -12.66 3.04
CA SER A 56 12.27 -13.34 4.33
C SER A 56 12.77 -12.45 5.46
N ALA A 57 12.16 -12.56 6.64
CA ALA A 57 12.64 -11.86 7.82
C ALA A 57 14.04 -12.36 8.22
N PRO A 58 14.93 -11.47 8.69
CA PRO A 58 16.22 -11.88 9.23
C PRO A 58 16.04 -12.63 10.56
N GLU A 59 16.99 -13.50 10.88
CA GLU A 59 17.05 -14.18 12.17
C GLU A 59 17.45 -13.20 13.30
N GLY A 60 16.97 -13.45 14.52
CA GLY A 60 17.26 -12.63 15.70
C GLY A 60 16.22 -11.54 15.99
N SER A 61 15.92 -11.34 17.28
CA SER A 61 14.77 -10.54 17.74
C SER A 61 14.83 -9.06 17.36
N GLU A 62 16.00 -8.43 17.46
CA GLU A 62 16.15 -6.98 17.22
C GLU A 62 16.05 -6.63 15.72
N ALA A 63 16.75 -7.38 14.87
CA ALA A 63 16.71 -7.20 13.42
C ALA A 63 15.31 -7.52 12.86
N MET A 64 14.66 -8.56 13.40
CA MET A 64 13.29 -8.94 13.04
C MET A 64 12.28 -7.85 13.40
N SER A 65 12.34 -7.26 14.59
CA SER A 65 11.39 -6.20 14.98
C SER A 65 11.44 -4.99 14.05
N ARG A 66 12.65 -4.52 13.71
CA ARG A 66 12.85 -3.43 12.75
C ARG A 66 12.40 -3.81 11.33
N PHE A 67 12.67 -5.05 10.92
CA PHE A 67 12.24 -5.57 9.62
C PHE A 67 10.72 -5.59 9.51
N GLU A 68 10.02 -6.17 10.49
CA GLU A 68 8.55 -6.25 10.49
C GLU A 68 7.90 -4.87 10.54
N GLY A 69 8.45 -3.91 11.29
CA GLY A 69 7.96 -2.53 11.28
C GLY A 69 8.05 -1.86 9.90
N ARG A 70 9.14 -2.10 9.15
CA ARG A 70 9.28 -1.61 7.76
C ARG A 70 8.38 -2.37 6.79
N ARG A 71 8.22 -3.67 7.01
CA ARG A 71 7.37 -4.54 6.19
C ARG A 71 5.92 -4.13 6.32
N ASP A 72 5.46 -3.80 7.51
CA ASP A 72 4.10 -3.32 7.76
C ASP A 72 3.79 -2.07 6.90
N VAL A 73 4.68 -1.08 6.87
CA VAL A 73 4.55 0.08 5.97
C VAL A 73 4.47 -0.35 4.50
N GLY A 74 5.30 -1.31 4.08
CA GLY A 74 5.24 -1.85 2.73
C GLY A 74 3.92 -2.55 2.40
N ILE A 75 3.35 -3.29 3.36
CA ILE A 75 2.05 -3.96 3.24
C ILE A 75 0.93 -2.92 3.14
N GLN A 76 1.00 -1.83 3.90
CA GLN A 76 0.04 -0.72 3.80
C GLN A 76 0.05 -0.09 2.40
N VAL A 77 1.24 0.20 1.86
CA VAL A 77 1.39 0.72 0.49
C VAL A 77 0.87 -0.29 -0.54
N LEU A 78 1.18 -1.58 -0.39
CA LEU A 78 0.68 -2.62 -1.29
C LEU A 78 -0.85 -2.69 -1.26
N LYS A 79 -1.45 -2.58 -0.07
CA LYS A 79 -2.91 -2.55 0.09
C LYS A 79 -3.52 -1.36 -0.65
N GLU A 80 -2.94 -0.17 -0.51
CA GLU A 80 -3.38 1.01 -1.27
C GLU A 80 -3.32 0.78 -2.79
N CYS A 81 -2.23 0.17 -3.29
CA CYS A 81 -2.10 -0.18 -4.70
C CYS A 81 -3.23 -1.11 -5.15
N LEU A 82 -3.48 -2.19 -4.41
CA LEU A 82 -4.51 -3.19 -4.73
C LEU A 82 -5.93 -2.63 -4.64
N THR A 83 -6.20 -1.73 -3.68
CA THR A 83 -7.47 -1.00 -3.59
C THR A 83 -7.65 -0.06 -4.79
N SER A 84 -6.56 0.55 -5.28
CA SER A 84 -6.60 1.50 -6.39
C SER A 84 -6.86 0.80 -7.74
N ASP A 85 -6.20 -0.34 -7.98
CA ASP A 85 -6.36 -1.23 -9.13
C ASP A 85 -5.77 -2.61 -8.77
N PRO A 86 -6.60 -3.68 -8.63
CA PRO A 86 -6.12 -5.02 -8.29
C PRO A 86 -5.09 -5.60 -9.27
N LYS A 87 -5.08 -5.15 -10.53
CA LYS A 87 -4.18 -5.68 -11.58
C LYS A 87 -2.80 -5.02 -11.56
N VAL A 88 -2.65 -3.89 -10.87
CA VAL A 88 -1.43 -3.08 -10.92
C VAL A 88 -0.21 -3.82 -10.36
N TYR A 89 -0.42 -4.70 -9.38
CA TYR A 89 0.64 -5.52 -8.82
C TYR A 89 1.28 -6.45 -9.86
N ILE A 90 0.43 -7.16 -10.63
CA ILE A 90 0.89 -8.09 -11.67
C ILE A 90 1.65 -7.32 -12.75
N LEU A 91 1.13 -6.16 -13.14
CA LEU A 91 1.83 -5.30 -14.10
C LEU A 91 3.20 -4.89 -13.58
N MET A 92 3.30 -4.36 -12.35
CA MET A 92 4.58 -3.97 -11.76
C MET A 92 5.60 -5.12 -11.71
N GLN A 93 5.12 -6.33 -11.38
CA GLN A 93 5.95 -7.53 -11.34
C GLN A 93 6.50 -7.91 -12.71
N GLN A 94 5.65 -7.90 -13.75
CA GLN A 94 6.07 -8.15 -15.13
C GLN A 94 7.11 -7.11 -15.58
N GLU A 95 6.83 -5.83 -15.36
CA GLU A 95 7.74 -4.76 -15.73
C GLU A 95 9.07 -4.82 -14.98
N ALA A 96 9.10 -5.40 -13.78
CA ALA A 96 10.34 -5.66 -13.03
C ALA A 96 11.15 -6.80 -13.65
N ALA A 97 10.51 -7.93 -13.93
CA ALA A 97 11.17 -9.05 -14.60
C ALA A 97 11.75 -8.66 -15.97
N ASP A 98 11.03 -7.83 -16.73
CA ASP A 98 11.52 -7.29 -18.00
C ASP A 98 12.80 -6.46 -17.81
N ARG A 99 12.82 -5.56 -16.81
CA ARG A 99 14.00 -4.73 -16.50
C ARG A 99 15.20 -5.56 -16.08
N ASP A 100 15.00 -6.53 -15.19
CA ASP A 100 16.08 -7.39 -14.71
C ASP A 100 16.70 -8.17 -15.89
N SER A 101 15.84 -8.68 -16.79
CA SER A 101 16.28 -9.37 -18.02
C SER A 101 16.97 -8.45 -19.03
N GLU A 102 16.63 -7.17 -19.07
CA GLU A 102 17.30 -6.16 -19.89
C GLU A 102 18.67 -5.81 -19.31
N GLU A 103 18.79 -5.65 -18.00
CA GLU A 103 20.04 -5.37 -17.29
C GLU A 103 21.05 -6.52 -17.47
N GLU A 104 20.62 -7.77 -17.33
CA GLU A 104 21.47 -8.95 -17.56
C GLU A 104 21.99 -9.08 -18.99
N ARG A 105 21.27 -8.54 -19.98
CA ARG A 105 21.70 -8.57 -21.40
C ARG A 105 22.70 -7.48 -21.75
N HIS A 106 22.79 -6.42 -20.95
CA HIS A 106 23.64 -5.26 -21.21
C HIS A 106 24.80 -5.11 -20.21
N GLY A 107 24.86 -5.94 -19.17
CA GLY A 107 25.99 -6.07 -18.23
C GLY A 107 26.98 -7.14 -18.65
#